data_AF-L0D783-F1
#
_entry.id   AF-L0D783-F1
#
_cell.length_a   1.000
_cell.length_b   1.000
_cell.length_c   1.000
_cell.angle_alpha   90.00
_cell.angle_beta   90.00
_cell.angle_gamma   90.00
#
_symmetry.space_group_name_H-M   'P 1'
#
loop_
_entity.id
_entity.type
_entity.pdbx_description
1 polymer ?
#
loop_
_entity_poly.entity_id
_entity_poly.type
_entity_poly.pdbx_seq_one_letter_code
_entity_poly.pdbx_strand_id
1 'polypeptide(L)'
;MLRYPTLRFIKTPILFLAFLLAVSTFISTPAYAASDLNKELAEMAKKIKLLLDQKGLETIAVGDFTAPAKLAASAGPAIAKCLADELKSLGVTVKRRAELEVNGRYQDVDDKDTKLLAVQIKAHVVDHTGDEVMTLEPRAIFNITTIASLTGVTVAMPADGTDKERNDALADALDKPEVHLASTRLSAATDSPYAIEVQVKSAEGYRPRAASKDDDGLAFLKIRRSELYAIKLINDSPYDAAVTVTIDGLNIFAFSDNKSYTHYIVPSKQSLVVPGWHRTNQVSDAFQVTEYAKSAVAEALPSSTTVGTITASFAAAWAKDALPPDDEAPGKKGGRSGDATGKGPPVDFKLVEVVRDVGRLRASVSVRYNKDDDPKDLPGGKP
;
A
#
# COMPACT_ATOMS: atom_id res chain seq x y z
N MET A 1 -48.45 23.87 -86.92
CA MET A 1 -48.86 24.85 -85.89
C MET A 1 -49.07 24.11 -84.57
N LEU A 2 -48.38 24.49 -83.50
CA LEU A 2 -48.60 23.99 -82.13
C LEU A 2 -48.45 25.18 -81.16
N ARG A 3 -49.24 25.19 -80.07
CA ARG A 3 -49.30 26.31 -79.10
C ARG A 3 -48.69 25.91 -77.75
N TYR A 4 -47.95 26.83 -77.13
CA TYR A 4 -47.73 26.86 -75.67
C TYR A 4 -49.04 27.25 -74.97
N PRO A 5 -49.32 26.69 -73.78
CA PRO A 5 -48.96 27.35 -72.50
C PRO A 5 -48.48 26.35 -71.41
N THR A 6 -47.86 26.70 -70.27
CA THR A 6 -47.18 27.91 -69.72
C THR A 6 -46.36 27.47 -68.50
N LEU A 7 -45.27 28.16 -68.15
CA LEU A 7 -44.60 27.96 -66.85
C LEU A 7 -45.36 28.64 -65.70
N ARG A 8 -45.33 28.04 -64.50
CA ARG A 8 -45.60 28.70 -63.22
C ARG A 8 -44.39 28.61 -62.31
N PHE A 9 -43.99 29.74 -61.72
CA PHE A 9 -43.01 29.78 -60.65
C PHE A 9 -43.57 29.08 -59.40
N ILE A 10 -42.75 28.25 -58.74
CA ILE A 10 -42.95 27.81 -57.36
C ILE A 10 -41.71 28.26 -56.57
N LYS A 11 -41.93 28.78 -55.36
CA LYS A 11 -40.89 29.37 -54.51
C LYS A 11 -40.14 28.27 -53.74
N THR A 12 -38.83 28.43 -53.61
CA THR A 12 -38.01 27.70 -52.62
C THR A 12 -38.40 28.08 -51.21
N PRO A 13 -38.42 27.12 -50.28
CA PRO A 13 -37.97 27.31 -48.91
C PRO A 13 -36.60 26.66 -48.70
N ILE A 14 -35.79 27.28 -47.83
CA ILE A 14 -34.51 26.72 -47.37
C ILE A 14 -34.80 25.60 -46.38
N LEU A 15 -34.06 24.48 -46.46
CA LEU A 15 -34.00 23.48 -45.39
C LEU A 15 -32.55 23.15 -45.05
N PHE A 16 -32.25 23.08 -43.75
CA PHE A 16 -30.88 22.89 -43.25
C PHE A 16 -30.38 21.47 -43.53
N LEU A 17 -29.18 21.35 -44.12
CA LEU A 17 -28.41 20.11 -44.07
C LEU A 17 -27.62 20.12 -42.75
N ALA A 18 -28.06 19.31 -41.78
CA ALA A 18 -27.46 19.29 -40.45
C ALA A 18 -26.04 18.72 -40.47
N PHE A 19 -25.10 19.45 -39.87
CA PHE A 19 -23.71 19.04 -39.75
C PHE A 19 -23.60 17.92 -38.70
N LEU A 20 -23.36 16.68 -39.13
CA LEU A 20 -23.33 15.51 -38.25
C LEU A 20 -21.97 15.46 -37.52
N LEU A 21 -21.81 16.36 -36.55
CA LEU A 21 -20.60 16.48 -35.73
C LEU A 21 -20.47 15.25 -34.83
N ALA A 22 -19.58 14.33 -35.20
CA ALA A 22 -19.26 13.18 -34.39
C ALA A 22 -18.55 13.64 -33.10
N VAL A 23 -19.31 13.81 -32.02
CA VAL A 23 -18.77 14.14 -30.70
C VAL A 23 -18.06 12.91 -30.16
N SER A 24 -16.77 12.79 -30.47
CA SER A 24 -15.85 11.87 -29.82
C SER A 24 -15.67 12.30 -28.36
N THR A 25 -16.60 11.86 -27.51
CA THR A 25 -16.46 11.92 -26.06
C THR A 25 -15.28 11.04 -25.66
N PHE A 26 -14.09 11.64 -25.64
CA PHE A 26 -12.95 11.10 -24.91
C PHE A 26 -13.34 11.03 -23.43
N ILE A 27 -13.87 9.86 -23.03
CA ILE A 27 -13.97 9.47 -21.64
C ILE A 27 -12.52 9.25 -21.19
N SER A 28 -11.88 10.35 -20.80
CA SER A 28 -10.57 10.36 -20.17
C SER A 28 -10.70 9.64 -18.83
N THR A 29 -10.54 8.32 -18.86
CA THR A 29 -10.45 7.51 -17.66
C THR A 29 -9.32 8.09 -16.81
N PRO A 30 -9.56 8.39 -15.52
CA PRO A 30 -8.53 9.00 -14.68
C PRO A 30 -7.34 8.04 -14.61
N ALA A 31 -6.18 8.49 -15.06
CA ALA A 31 -4.98 7.69 -15.11
C ALA A 31 -4.51 7.41 -13.67
N TYR A 32 -4.92 6.26 -13.13
CA TYR A 32 -4.47 5.80 -11.82
C TYR A 32 -2.96 5.64 -11.83
N ALA A 33 -2.29 6.44 -10.99
CA ALA A 33 -0.84 6.39 -10.82
C ALA A 33 -0.46 5.12 -10.04
N ALA A 34 -0.40 4.00 -10.76
CA ALA A 34 0.01 2.70 -10.25
C ALA A 34 1.33 2.80 -9.48
N SER A 35 1.41 2.13 -8.34
CA SER A 35 2.67 2.01 -7.58
C SER A 35 3.73 1.26 -8.38
N ASP A 36 4.99 1.38 -8.00
CA ASP A 36 6.04 0.60 -8.67
C ASP A 36 5.86 -0.92 -8.44
N LEU A 37 5.29 -1.31 -7.29
CA LEU A 37 4.82 -2.68 -7.03
C LEU A 37 3.71 -3.11 -8.03
N ASN A 38 2.70 -2.27 -8.27
CA ASN A 38 1.63 -2.55 -9.25
C ASN A 38 2.18 -2.74 -10.66
N LYS A 39 3.11 -1.88 -11.11
CA LYS A 39 3.72 -1.99 -12.46
C LYS A 39 4.43 -3.33 -12.62
N GLU A 40 5.25 -3.68 -11.64
CA GLU A 40 6.02 -4.93 -11.64
C GLU A 40 5.11 -6.17 -11.60
N LEU A 41 4.03 -6.13 -10.81
CA LEU A 41 3.06 -7.22 -10.73
C LEU A 41 2.05 -7.26 -11.89
N ALA A 42 1.79 -6.16 -12.58
CA ALA A 42 1.00 -6.15 -13.80
C ALA A 42 1.73 -6.87 -14.95
N GLU A 43 3.05 -6.70 -15.09
CA GLU A 43 3.84 -7.50 -16.05
C GLU A 43 3.88 -8.99 -15.67
N MET A 44 3.88 -9.30 -14.36
CA MET A 44 3.76 -10.68 -13.88
C MET A 44 2.38 -11.28 -14.21
N ALA A 45 1.30 -10.54 -13.95
CA ALA A 45 -0.08 -10.94 -14.23
C ALA A 45 -0.32 -11.21 -15.73
N LYS A 46 0.28 -10.43 -16.64
CA LYS A 46 0.23 -10.69 -18.09
C LYS A 46 0.84 -12.03 -18.48
N LYS A 47 2.00 -12.39 -17.89
CA LYS A 47 2.67 -13.69 -18.16
C LYS A 47 1.84 -14.86 -17.63
N ILE A 48 1.25 -14.70 -16.45
CA ILE A 48 0.33 -15.68 -15.86
C ILE A 48 -0.93 -15.85 -16.73
N LYS A 49 -1.54 -14.75 -17.20
CA LYS A 49 -2.67 -14.82 -18.14
C LYS A 49 -2.29 -15.57 -19.42
N LEU A 50 -1.12 -15.32 -20.00
CA LEU A 50 -0.68 -16.04 -21.20
C LEU A 50 -0.56 -17.57 -20.97
N LEU A 51 -0.04 -17.99 -19.81
CA LEU A 51 0.01 -19.41 -19.43
C LEU A 51 -1.39 -20.03 -19.27
N LEU A 52 -2.32 -19.29 -18.66
CA LEU A 52 -3.71 -19.70 -18.46
C LEU A 52 -4.44 -19.82 -19.81
N ASP A 53 -4.32 -18.83 -20.68
CA ASP A 53 -4.89 -18.83 -22.04
C ASP A 53 -4.35 -20.00 -22.88
N GLN A 54 -3.05 -20.32 -22.78
CA GLN A 54 -2.41 -21.48 -23.44
C GLN A 54 -2.92 -22.83 -22.93
N LYS A 55 -3.37 -22.91 -21.68
CA LYS A 55 -3.95 -24.12 -21.07
C LYS A 55 -5.47 -24.20 -21.19
N GLY A 56 -6.15 -23.18 -21.71
CA GLY A 56 -7.60 -23.10 -21.74
C GLY A 56 -8.24 -22.89 -20.36
N LEU A 57 -7.51 -22.25 -19.44
CA LEU A 57 -7.95 -21.99 -18.06
C LEU A 57 -8.32 -20.52 -17.87
N GLU A 58 -9.44 -20.25 -17.20
CA GLU A 58 -9.88 -18.87 -16.89
C GLU A 58 -9.56 -18.44 -15.45
N THR A 59 -9.01 -19.36 -14.63
CA THR A 59 -8.99 -19.21 -13.17
C THR A 59 -7.69 -19.68 -12.53
N ILE A 60 -7.20 -18.94 -11.53
CA ILE A 60 -5.98 -19.28 -10.79
C ILE A 60 -6.17 -19.01 -9.28
N ALA A 61 -5.43 -19.72 -8.43
CA ALA A 61 -5.27 -19.36 -7.03
C ALA A 61 -4.06 -18.41 -6.88
N VAL A 62 -4.09 -17.53 -5.89
CA VAL A 62 -2.90 -16.79 -5.46
C VAL A 62 -2.62 -17.25 -4.02
N GLY A 63 -1.40 -17.72 -3.78
CA GLY A 63 -0.95 -18.24 -2.49
C GLY A 63 -0.05 -17.27 -1.73
N ASP A 64 0.66 -17.81 -0.74
CA ASP A 64 1.60 -17.07 0.11
C ASP A 64 2.74 -16.43 -0.71
N PHE A 65 3.09 -15.20 -0.35
CA PHE A 65 4.38 -14.60 -0.69
C PHE A 65 5.18 -14.40 0.60
N THR A 66 6.37 -14.99 0.71
CA THR A 66 7.12 -15.07 1.98
C THR A 66 8.38 -14.22 1.98
N ALA A 67 8.75 -13.69 3.14
CA ALA A 67 10.05 -13.04 3.37
C ALA A 67 11.07 -14.04 3.96
N PRO A 68 12.39 -13.86 3.75
CA PRO A 68 13.37 -14.51 4.60
C PRO A 68 13.24 -14.00 6.04
N ALA A 69 13.43 -14.89 7.02
CA ALA A 69 13.23 -14.58 8.44
C ALA A 69 13.98 -13.32 8.92
N LYS A 70 15.19 -13.08 8.37
CA LYS A 70 16.05 -11.94 8.71
C LYS A 70 15.43 -10.54 8.49
N LEU A 71 14.37 -10.42 7.68
CA LEU A 71 13.72 -9.13 7.43
C LEU A 71 12.61 -8.78 8.45
N ALA A 72 12.13 -9.77 9.24
CA ALA A 72 10.98 -9.61 10.14
C ALA A 72 9.79 -8.85 9.47
N ALA A 73 9.53 -9.18 8.20
CA ALA A 73 8.63 -8.46 7.30
C ALA A 73 7.38 -9.28 6.96
N SER A 74 6.22 -8.60 6.89
CA SER A 74 4.90 -9.23 6.76
C SER A 74 4.12 -8.78 5.51
N ALA A 75 4.79 -8.12 4.54
CA ALA A 75 4.22 -7.60 3.30
C ALA A 75 3.81 -8.64 2.23
N GLY A 76 3.92 -9.93 2.54
CA GLY A 76 3.47 -11.02 1.66
C GLY A 76 2.06 -10.84 1.09
N PRO A 77 1.04 -10.60 1.94
CA PRO A 77 -0.32 -10.40 1.47
C PRO A 77 -0.50 -9.10 0.66
N ALA A 78 0.43 -8.13 0.78
CA ALA A 78 0.46 -6.92 -0.05
C ALA A 78 0.76 -7.24 -1.52
N ILE A 79 1.85 -7.98 -1.72
CA ILE A 79 2.29 -8.48 -3.02
C ILE A 79 1.20 -9.36 -3.61
N ALA A 80 0.71 -10.31 -2.82
CA ALA A 80 -0.27 -11.30 -3.26
C ALA A 80 -1.63 -10.64 -3.63
N LYS A 81 -2.13 -9.67 -2.84
CA LYS A 81 -3.37 -8.94 -3.16
C LYS A 81 -3.22 -8.11 -4.43
N CYS A 82 -2.10 -7.39 -4.55
CA CYS A 82 -1.82 -6.59 -5.73
C CYS A 82 -1.80 -7.46 -7.00
N LEU A 83 -1.09 -8.59 -6.97
CA LEU A 83 -1.08 -9.56 -8.07
C LEU A 83 -2.49 -10.10 -8.38
N ALA A 84 -3.28 -10.42 -7.35
CA ALA A 84 -4.65 -10.88 -7.51
C ALA A 84 -5.58 -9.84 -8.16
N ASP A 85 -5.36 -8.54 -7.92
CA ASP A 85 -6.16 -7.46 -8.52
C ASP A 85 -5.69 -7.12 -9.94
N GLU A 86 -4.39 -7.19 -10.25
CA GLU A 86 -3.90 -7.09 -11.63
C GLU A 86 -4.33 -8.31 -12.48
N LEU A 87 -4.46 -9.50 -11.89
CA LEU A 87 -5.05 -10.66 -12.56
C LEU A 87 -6.53 -10.44 -12.90
N LYS A 88 -7.31 -9.87 -11.97
CA LYS A 88 -8.73 -9.50 -12.22
C LYS A 88 -8.87 -8.40 -13.26
N SER A 89 -7.96 -7.42 -13.31
CA SER A 89 -7.99 -6.35 -14.32
C SER A 89 -7.76 -6.88 -15.74
N LEU A 90 -7.05 -8.00 -15.87
CA LEU A 90 -6.87 -8.78 -17.10
C LEU A 90 -7.98 -9.83 -17.37
N GLY A 91 -9.03 -9.88 -16.54
CA GLY A 91 -10.17 -10.79 -16.69
C GLY A 91 -9.98 -12.19 -16.10
N VAL A 92 -8.89 -12.47 -15.38
CA VAL A 92 -8.65 -13.78 -14.74
C VAL A 92 -9.44 -13.87 -13.43
N THR A 93 -10.18 -14.98 -13.25
CA THR A 93 -10.93 -15.22 -12.01
C THR A 93 -10.03 -15.82 -10.94
N VAL A 94 -9.64 -15.02 -9.96
CA VAL A 94 -8.87 -15.50 -8.80
C VAL A 94 -9.79 -16.28 -7.84
N LYS A 95 -9.49 -17.55 -7.59
CA LYS A 95 -10.27 -18.43 -6.70
C LYS A 95 -9.38 -19.42 -5.93
N ARG A 96 -9.66 -19.65 -4.64
CA ARG A 96 -8.87 -20.52 -3.74
C ARG A 96 -8.82 -22.02 -4.15
N ARG A 97 -9.68 -22.47 -5.06
CA ARG A 97 -9.68 -23.84 -5.60
C ARG A 97 -9.60 -23.79 -7.13
N ALA A 98 -8.45 -23.38 -7.65
CA ALA A 98 -8.12 -23.46 -9.07
C ALA A 98 -7.24 -24.69 -9.35
N GLU A 99 -6.98 -24.96 -10.62
CA GLU A 99 -6.08 -26.02 -11.08
C GLU A 99 -4.61 -25.63 -10.92
N LEU A 100 -4.31 -24.33 -11.03
CA LEU A 100 -3.00 -23.74 -10.83
C LEU A 100 -3.02 -22.71 -9.69
N GLU A 101 -1.91 -22.58 -8.98
CA GLU A 101 -1.65 -21.53 -7.99
C GLU A 101 -0.39 -20.75 -8.36
N VAL A 102 -0.40 -19.42 -8.20
CA VAL A 102 0.82 -18.60 -8.17
C VAL A 102 1.16 -18.20 -6.74
N ASN A 103 2.37 -18.53 -6.31
CA ASN A 103 2.91 -18.20 -5.00
C ASN A 103 4.42 -17.90 -5.11
N GLY A 104 5.06 -17.45 -4.03
CA GLY A 104 6.47 -17.04 -4.13
C GLY A 104 7.13 -16.50 -2.88
N ARG A 105 8.18 -15.71 -3.11
CA ARG A 105 8.98 -15.07 -2.06
C ARG A 105 9.49 -13.70 -2.48
N TYR A 106 9.71 -12.83 -1.51
CA TYR A 106 10.35 -11.54 -1.71
C TYR A 106 11.51 -11.37 -0.73
N GLN A 107 12.53 -10.64 -1.16
CA GLN A 107 13.76 -10.44 -0.40
C GLN A 107 14.43 -9.14 -0.80
N ASP A 108 15.21 -8.57 0.10
CA ASP A 108 16.24 -7.61 -0.23
C ASP A 108 17.30 -8.24 -1.14
N VAL A 109 17.83 -7.42 -2.07
CA VAL A 109 19.01 -7.70 -2.89
C VAL A 109 19.74 -6.39 -3.22
N ASP A 110 21.05 -6.44 -3.36
CA ASP A 110 21.78 -5.47 -4.15
C ASP A 110 21.56 -5.77 -5.64
N ASP A 111 21.20 -4.75 -6.42
CA ASP A 111 21.30 -4.85 -7.87
C ASP A 111 22.76 -4.95 -8.33
N LYS A 112 23.01 -5.79 -9.33
CA LYS A 112 24.37 -6.11 -9.78
C LYS A 112 25.03 -4.94 -10.49
N ASP A 113 24.26 -4.11 -11.20
CA ASP A 113 24.80 -3.11 -12.10
C ASP A 113 24.82 -1.72 -11.44
N THR A 114 23.75 -1.34 -10.74
CA THR A 114 23.62 -0.04 -10.08
C THR A 114 24.18 0.00 -8.65
N LYS A 115 24.33 -1.17 -7.99
CA LYS A 115 24.61 -1.30 -6.55
C LYS A 115 23.60 -0.59 -5.64
N LEU A 116 22.37 -0.41 -6.14
CA LEU A 116 21.24 0.07 -5.36
C LEU A 116 20.49 -1.13 -4.75
N LEU A 117 19.96 -0.91 -3.55
CA LEU A 117 19.10 -1.84 -2.85
C LEU A 117 17.75 -1.94 -3.58
N ALA A 118 17.27 -3.16 -3.78
CA ALA A 118 15.95 -3.42 -4.32
C ALA A 118 15.24 -4.53 -3.52
N VAL A 119 13.90 -4.50 -3.49
CA VAL A 119 13.12 -5.68 -3.13
C VAL A 119 12.90 -6.50 -4.40
N GLN A 120 13.49 -7.70 -4.45
CA GLN A 120 13.26 -8.67 -5.51
C GLN A 120 12.11 -9.60 -5.16
N ILE A 121 11.11 -9.68 -6.03
CA ILE A 121 9.99 -10.61 -5.94
C ILE A 121 10.24 -11.76 -6.93
N LYS A 122 10.22 -13.00 -6.43
CA LYS A 122 10.22 -14.23 -7.23
C LYS A 122 8.88 -14.92 -7.07
N ALA A 123 8.30 -15.34 -8.18
CA ALA A 123 7.05 -16.09 -8.21
C ALA A 123 7.21 -17.31 -9.11
N HIS A 124 6.40 -18.32 -8.84
CA HIS A 124 6.26 -19.50 -9.67
C HIS A 124 4.80 -19.94 -9.68
N VAL A 125 4.40 -20.58 -10.78
CA VAL A 125 3.09 -21.21 -10.93
C VAL A 125 3.27 -22.70 -10.71
N VAL A 126 2.50 -23.25 -9.77
CA VAL A 126 2.42 -24.68 -9.47
C VAL A 126 1.02 -25.21 -9.81
N ASP A 127 0.90 -26.53 -9.94
CA ASP A 127 -0.38 -27.22 -10.10
C ASP A 127 -0.92 -27.79 -8.76
N HIS A 128 -1.90 -28.69 -8.85
CA HIS A 128 -2.53 -29.30 -7.69
C HIS A 128 -1.72 -30.44 -7.03
N THR A 129 -0.63 -30.91 -7.61
CA THR A 129 0.34 -31.79 -6.91
C THR A 129 1.45 -30.97 -6.25
N GLY A 130 1.59 -29.70 -6.63
CA GLY A 130 2.65 -28.79 -6.18
C GLY A 130 3.87 -28.81 -7.08
N ASP A 131 3.76 -29.42 -8.27
CA ASP A 131 4.83 -29.46 -9.25
C ASP A 131 4.93 -28.11 -9.99
N GLU A 132 6.16 -27.66 -10.27
CA GLU A 132 6.36 -26.36 -10.90
C GLU A 132 6.01 -26.40 -12.40
N VAL A 133 5.00 -25.63 -12.76
CA VAL A 133 4.53 -25.43 -14.14
C VAL A 133 5.28 -24.29 -14.83
N MET A 134 5.65 -23.24 -14.08
CA MET A 134 6.38 -22.08 -14.62
C MET A 134 7.05 -21.22 -13.52
N THR A 135 8.39 -21.18 -13.48
CA THR A 135 9.13 -20.05 -12.88
C THR A 135 8.85 -18.76 -13.66
N LEU A 136 8.53 -17.68 -12.95
CA LEU A 136 8.40 -16.34 -13.51
C LEU A 136 9.71 -15.56 -13.34
N GLU A 137 10.05 -14.70 -14.31
CA GLU A 137 11.19 -13.79 -14.22
C GLU A 137 11.11 -12.94 -12.93
N PRO A 138 12.19 -12.86 -12.12
CA PRO A 138 12.22 -12.02 -10.94
C PRO A 138 11.93 -10.55 -11.28
N ARG A 139 11.08 -9.92 -10.47
CA ARG A 139 10.75 -8.49 -10.56
C ARG A 139 11.50 -7.72 -9.47
N ALA A 140 11.81 -6.44 -9.71
CA ALA A 140 12.70 -5.67 -8.83
C ALA A 140 12.17 -4.26 -8.56
N ILE A 141 12.04 -3.92 -7.27
CA ILE A 141 11.47 -2.66 -6.80
C ILE A 141 12.56 -1.80 -6.17
N PHE A 142 12.91 -0.71 -6.85
CA PHE A 142 13.95 0.26 -6.46
C PHE A 142 13.42 1.50 -5.72
N ASN A 143 12.09 1.64 -5.61
CA ASN A 143 11.48 2.80 -4.95
C ASN A 143 11.65 2.69 -3.42
N ILE A 144 12.52 3.52 -2.85
CA ILE A 144 12.82 3.65 -1.42
C ILE A 144 11.58 3.59 -0.50
N THR A 145 10.51 4.34 -0.82
CA THR A 145 9.26 4.35 -0.02
C THR A 145 8.54 3.01 -0.08
N THR A 146 8.57 2.35 -1.24
CA THR A 146 7.96 1.04 -1.45
C THR A 146 8.80 -0.06 -0.80
N ILE A 147 10.14 0.00 -0.90
CA ILE A 147 11.07 -0.89 -0.18
C ILE A 147 10.79 -0.82 1.31
N ALA A 148 10.79 0.39 1.90
CA ALA A 148 10.56 0.58 3.34
C ALA A 148 9.17 0.06 3.79
N SER A 149 8.15 0.23 2.95
CA SER A 149 6.80 -0.31 3.19
C SER A 149 6.73 -1.83 3.10
N LEU A 150 7.54 -2.47 2.24
CA LEU A 150 7.58 -3.92 2.04
C LEU A 150 8.46 -4.65 3.09
N THR A 151 9.54 -4.03 3.55
CA THR A 151 10.43 -4.58 4.59
C THR A 151 9.96 -4.23 6.00
N GLY A 152 9.18 -3.15 6.17
CA GLY A 152 8.85 -2.62 7.49
C GLY A 152 10.09 -2.14 8.23
N VAL A 153 11.03 -1.49 7.52
CA VAL A 153 12.22 -0.89 8.15
C VAL A 153 11.85 0.40 8.89
N THR A 154 12.54 0.66 9.99
CA THR A 154 12.52 1.98 10.65
C THR A 154 13.79 2.70 10.25
N VAL A 155 13.66 3.88 9.63
CA VAL A 155 14.81 4.63 9.09
C VAL A 155 14.51 6.13 9.00
N ALA A 156 15.46 6.96 9.41
CA ALA A 156 15.45 8.41 9.18
C ALA A 156 16.27 8.72 7.92
N MET A 157 15.74 9.55 7.02
CA MET A 157 16.27 9.71 5.67
C MET A 157 16.68 11.16 5.40
N PRO A 158 17.93 11.45 4.96
CA PRO A 158 18.34 12.83 4.66
C PRO A 158 17.52 13.38 3.49
N ALA A 159 16.82 14.50 3.70
CA ALA A 159 15.86 15.05 2.74
C ALA A 159 16.54 15.65 1.49
N ASP A 160 17.67 16.29 1.72
CA ASP A 160 18.61 16.91 0.79
C ASP A 160 19.57 15.90 0.15
N GLY A 161 19.94 14.85 0.89
CA GLY A 161 20.90 13.82 0.47
C GLY A 161 20.61 13.20 -0.91
N THR A 162 21.67 12.79 -1.61
CA THR A 162 21.58 12.16 -2.93
C THR A 162 20.81 10.84 -2.89
N ASP A 163 20.36 10.37 -4.05
CA ASP A 163 19.70 9.06 -4.15
C ASP A 163 20.62 7.92 -3.71
N LYS A 164 21.95 8.08 -3.81
CA LYS A 164 22.92 7.12 -3.25
C LYS A 164 22.98 7.18 -1.73
N GLU A 165 23.21 8.34 -1.11
CA GLU A 165 23.30 8.44 0.36
C GLU A 165 22.02 7.96 1.04
N ARG A 166 20.86 8.18 0.40
CA ARG A 166 19.56 7.69 0.87
C ARG A 166 19.36 6.19 0.63
N ASN A 167 19.93 5.62 -0.42
CA ASN A 167 19.98 4.17 -0.62
C ASN A 167 20.87 3.51 0.43
N ASP A 168 22.05 4.07 0.68
CA ASP A 168 23.02 3.56 1.65
C ASP A 168 22.43 3.59 3.07
N ALA A 169 21.78 4.70 3.47
CA ALA A 169 21.06 4.80 4.74
C ALA A 169 19.90 3.79 4.87
N LEU A 170 19.24 3.43 3.75
CA LEU A 170 18.18 2.41 3.74
C LEU A 170 18.75 0.98 3.88
N ALA A 171 19.93 0.72 3.32
CA ALA A 171 20.64 -0.54 3.49
C ALA A 171 21.21 -0.70 4.90
N ASP A 172 21.87 0.33 5.44
CA ASP A 172 22.37 0.35 6.82
C ASP A 172 21.24 0.08 7.83
N ALA A 173 20.05 0.64 7.62
CA ALA A 173 18.89 0.42 8.49
C ALA A 173 18.22 -0.96 8.34
N LEU A 174 18.50 -1.71 7.27
CA LEU A 174 18.10 -3.12 7.14
C LEU A 174 19.11 -4.07 7.79
N ASP A 175 20.41 -3.79 7.65
CA ASP A 175 21.49 -4.57 8.27
C ASP A 175 21.65 -4.29 9.77
N LYS A 176 21.25 -3.10 10.23
CA LYS A 176 21.32 -2.65 11.63
C LYS A 176 20.03 -1.89 11.99
N PRO A 177 18.91 -2.58 12.26
CA PRO A 177 17.65 -1.92 12.56
C PRO A 177 17.73 -1.13 13.87
N GLU A 178 17.26 0.11 13.87
CA GLU A 178 17.08 0.87 15.11
C GLU A 178 15.76 1.65 15.11
N VAL A 179 14.97 1.44 16.17
CA VAL A 179 13.89 2.34 16.58
C VAL A 179 14.30 3.20 17.78
N HIS A 180 13.84 4.45 17.81
CA HIS A 180 13.83 5.27 19.02
C HIS A 180 12.48 5.14 19.74
N LEU A 181 12.51 4.86 21.05
CA LEU A 181 11.33 4.69 21.90
C LEU A 181 11.30 5.75 23.01
N ALA A 182 10.31 6.64 22.96
CA ALA A 182 10.06 7.66 23.97
C ALA A 182 8.70 7.39 24.66
N SER A 183 8.71 6.53 25.68
CA SER A 183 7.51 6.00 26.35
C SER A 183 6.57 5.25 25.39
N THR A 184 5.56 5.91 24.83
CA THR A 184 4.59 5.34 23.88
C THR A 184 4.75 5.89 22.46
N ARG A 185 5.65 6.87 22.27
CA ARG A 185 6.07 7.40 20.97
C ARG A 185 7.17 6.52 20.38
N LEU A 186 7.00 6.11 19.14
CA LEU A 186 8.03 5.47 18.32
C LEU A 186 8.47 6.43 17.22
N SER A 187 9.77 6.61 17.03
CA SER A 187 10.33 7.42 15.94
C SER A 187 11.58 6.76 15.33
N ALA A 188 11.99 7.23 14.15
CA ALA A 188 13.14 6.66 13.45
C ALA A 188 14.51 7.16 13.95
N ALA A 189 14.51 8.24 14.73
CA ALA A 189 15.66 8.77 15.46
C ALA A 189 15.17 9.59 16.66
N THR A 190 16.08 9.90 17.59
CA THR A 190 15.81 10.69 18.82
C THR A 190 15.30 12.10 18.53
N ASP A 191 15.80 12.71 17.45
CA ASP A 191 15.48 14.06 16.97
C ASP A 191 14.42 14.07 15.85
N SER A 192 13.94 12.88 15.43
CA SER A 192 13.03 12.78 14.29
C SER A 192 11.69 13.47 14.56
N PRO A 193 11.28 14.42 13.70
CA PRO A 193 10.01 15.14 13.86
C PRO A 193 8.79 14.26 13.50
N TYR A 194 9.01 13.04 13.00
CA TYR A 194 7.96 12.11 12.60
C TYR A 194 7.90 10.93 13.57
N ALA A 195 6.70 10.57 13.99
CA ALA A 195 6.50 9.48 14.93
C ALA A 195 5.12 8.82 14.80
N ILE A 196 5.01 7.61 15.33
CA ILE A 196 3.74 6.93 15.56
C ILE A 196 3.55 6.60 17.04
N GLU A 197 2.30 6.47 17.44
CA GLU A 197 1.87 5.93 18.73
C GLU A 197 0.68 5.01 18.45
N VAL A 198 0.79 3.73 18.81
CA VAL A 198 -0.33 2.79 18.66
C VAL A 198 -1.20 2.88 19.92
N GLN A 199 -2.50 3.06 19.72
CA GLN A 199 -3.48 3.25 20.79
C GLN A 199 -4.52 2.14 20.75
N VAL A 200 -4.85 1.53 21.88
CA VAL A 200 -5.84 0.45 21.96
C VAL A 200 -7.11 0.95 22.66
N LYS A 201 -8.27 0.49 22.18
CA LYS A 201 -9.59 0.95 22.62
C LYS A 201 -9.95 0.33 23.97
N SER A 202 -10.19 1.19 24.95
CA SER A 202 -10.76 0.90 26.28
C SER A 202 -12.21 1.40 26.35
N ALA A 203 -12.87 1.21 27.50
CA ALA A 203 -14.20 1.78 27.73
C ALA A 203 -14.20 3.32 27.70
N GLU A 204 -13.06 3.94 28.07
CA GLU A 204 -12.88 5.39 28.10
C GLU A 204 -12.29 5.96 26.79
N GLY A 205 -12.27 5.17 25.70
CA GLY A 205 -11.70 5.55 24.40
C GLY A 205 -10.31 4.96 24.13
N TYR A 206 -9.57 5.54 23.18
CA TYR A 206 -8.25 5.04 22.79
C TYR A 206 -7.16 5.43 23.80
N ARG A 207 -6.31 4.47 24.18
CA ARG A 207 -5.21 4.62 25.15
C ARG A 207 -3.88 4.21 24.53
N PRO A 208 -2.82 5.05 24.58
CA PRO A 208 -1.49 4.69 24.11
C PRO A 208 -0.97 3.39 24.73
N ARG A 209 -0.24 2.59 23.94
CA ARG A 209 0.43 1.37 24.41
C ARG A 209 1.92 1.44 24.12
N ALA A 210 2.74 1.12 25.12
CA ALA A 210 4.19 1.13 25.00
C ALA A 210 4.69 -0.09 24.22
N ALA A 211 5.66 0.13 23.34
CA ALA A 211 6.40 -0.90 22.64
C ALA A 211 7.70 -1.25 23.41
N SER A 212 8.22 -2.44 23.17
CA SER A 212 9.59 -2.84 23.54
C SER A 212 10.50 -2.85 22.31
N LYS A 213 11.81 -2.75 22.54
CA LYS A 213 12.84 -3.09 21.55
C LYS A 213 13.26 -4.56 21.79
N ASP A 214 13.53 -5.33 20.74
CA ASP A 214 14.12 -6.67 20.82
C ASP A 214 15.65 -6.65 20.65
N ASP A 215 16.29 -7.83 20.66
CA ASP A 215 17.75 -7.93 20.55
C ASP A 215 18.29 -7.51 19.16
N ASP A 216 17.44 -7.58 18.11
CA ASP A 216 17.74 -7.13 16.74
C ASP A 216 17.41 -5.62 16.51
N GLY A 217 17.02 -4.89 17.56
CA GLY A 217 16.80 -3.44 17.52
C GLY A 217 15.44 -2.98 17.00
N LEU A 218 14.52 -3.91 16.71
CA LEU A 218 13.19 -3.69 16.15
C LEU A 218 12.15 -3.35 17.24
N ALA A 219 11.13 -2.57 16.88
CA ALA A 219 10.00 -2.32 17.77
C ALA A 219 8.99 -3.48 17.76
N PHE A 220 8.57 -3.93 18.94
CA PHE A 220 7.51 -4.92 19.16
C PHE A 220 6.42 -4.39 20.10
N LEU A 221 5.16 -4.71 19.77
CA LEU A 221 3.98 -4.26 20.49
C LEU A 221 2.97 -5.41 20.62
N LYS A 222 2.52 -5.70 21.85
CA LYS A 222 1.45 -6.69 22.05
C LYS A 222 0.08 -6.06 21.79
N ILE A 223 -0.61 -6.51 20.74
CA ILE A 223 -2.05 -6.29 20.52
C ILE A 223 -2.71 -7.67 20.64
N ARG A 224 -3.70 -7.82 21.54
CA ARG A 224 -4.37 -9.10 21.78
C ARG A 224 -5.44 -9.34 20.72
N ARG A 225 -5.78 -10.60 20.48
CA ARG A 225 -6.94 -10.96 19.66
C ARG A 225 -8.22 -10.28 20.18
N SER A 226 -9.05 -9.86 19.25
CA SER A 226 -10.29 -9.08 19.41
C SER A 226 -10.14 -7.64 19.92
N GLU A 227 -8.95 -7.17 20.31
CA GLU A 227 -8.75 -5.75 20.60
C GLU A 227 -8.93 -4.89 19.35
N LEU A 228 -9.59 -3.73 19.53
CA LEU A 228 -9.67 -2.67 18.54
C LEU A 228 -8.55 -1.66 18.80
N TYR A 229 -7.86 -1.21 17.76
CA TYR A 229 -6.77 -0.24 17.90
C TYR A 229 -6.88 0.92 16.89
N ALA A 230 -6.04 1.92 17.08
CA ALA A 230 -5.87 3.09 16.25
C ALA A 230 -4.37 3.44 16.15
N ILE A 231 -3.98 4.11 15.08
CA ILE A 231 -2.60 4.58 14.87
C ILE A 231 -2.63 6.10 14.91
N LYS A 232 -1.96 6.70 15.90
CA LYS A 232 -1.75 8.15 15.95
C LYS A 232 -0.46 8.47 15.21
N LEU A 233 -0.61 9.19 14.11
CA LEU A 233 0.47 9.76 13.30
C LEU A 233 0.83 11.13 13.88
N ILE A 234 2.12 11.41 14.07
CA ILE A 234 2.60 12.65 14.68
C ILE A 234 3.57 13.34 13.73
N ASN A 235 3.32 14.63 13.47
CA ASN A 235 4.14 15.50 12.63
C ASN A 235 4.55 16.75 13.42
N ASP A 236 5.72 16.67 14.07
CA ASP A 236 6.37 17.80 14.73
C ASP A 236 7.31 18.58 13.77
N SER A 237 7.21 18.36 12.46
CA SER A 237 7.99 19.10 11.45
C SER A 237 7.35 20.48 11.19
N PRO A 238 8.05 21.43 10.53
CA PRO A 238 7.46 22.71 10.14
C PRO A 238 6.57 22.61 8.88
N TYR A 239 6.57 21.48 8.19
CA TYR A 239 5.81 21.25 6.96
C TYR A 239 4.57 20.38 7.22
N ASP A 240 3.58 20.38 6.32
CA ASP A 240 2.57 19.32 6.35
C ASP A 240 3.22 18.00 5.91
N ALA A 241 2.80 16.88 6.50
CA ALA A 241 3.33 15.56 6.17
C ALA A 241 2.31 14.75 5.38
N ALA A 242 2.72 14.22 4.22
CA ALA A 242 2.02 13.13 3.57
C ALA A 242 2.49 11.81 4.17
N VAL A 243 1.57 11.03 4.72
CA VAL A 243 1.85 9.80 5.44
C VAL A 243 1.18 8.62 4.76
N THR A 244 1.98 7.72 4.20
CA THR A 244 1.53 6.39 3.79
C THR A 244 1.55 5.49 5.03
N VAL A 245 0.37 5.03 5.47
CA VAL A 245 0.24 4.03 6.54
C VAL A 245 -0.02 2.68 5.89
N THR A 246 0.77 1.67 6.25
CA THR A 246 0.53 0.27 5.89
C THR A 246 0.49 -0.60 7.15
N ILE A 247 -0.20 -1.73 7.07
CA ILE A 247 -0.19 -2.80 8.06
C ILE A 247 -0.10 -4.12 7.30
N ASP A 248 0.81 -5.01 7.68
CA ASP A 248 1.21 -6.19 6.89
C ASP A 248 1.62 -5.82 5.45
N GLY A 249 2.39 -4.73 5.34
CA GLY A 249 2.87 -4.12 4.09
C GLY A 249 1.78 -3.51 3.20
N LEU A 250 0.55 -3.50 3.68
CA LEU A 250 -0.67 -3.34 2.90
C LEU A 250 -1.32 -2.02 3.45
N ASN A 251 -1.46 -0.99 2.59
CA ASN A 251 -1.86 0.41 2.89
C ASN A 251 -3.26 0.58 3.56
N ILE A 252 -3.55 1.75 4.14
CA ILE A 252 -4.86 2.09 4.70
C ILE A 252 -6.02 2.25 3.69
N PHE A 253 -5.75 2.45 2.40
CA PHE A 253 -6.73 2.85 1.38
C PHE A 253 -7.27 1.74 0.43
N ALA A 254 -6.86 0.47 0.52
CA ALA A 254 -7.37 -0.62 -0.35
C ALA A 254 -8.88 -0.68 -0.40
N PHE A 255 -9.49 -0.53 0.77
CA PHE A 255 -10.93 -0.61 0.95
C PHE A 255 -11.60 0.76 0.79
N SER A 256 -10.86 1.83 0.46
CA SER A 256 -11.46 3.10 0.07
C SER A 256 -12.34 2.89 -1.16
N ASP A 257 -13.55 3.44 -1.14
CA ASP A 257 -14.40 3.48 -2.34
C ASP A 257 -13.82 4.46 -3.39
N ASN A 258 -12.92 5.39 -2.98
CA ASN A 258 -12.12 6.24 -3.85
C ASN A 258 -10.67 5.72 -3.99
N LYS A 259 -10.35 5.08 -5.13
CA LYS A 259 -9.04 4.48 -5.42
C LYS A 259 -7.91 5.48 -5.77
N SER A 260 -8.17 6.79 -5.72
CA SER A 260 -7.13 7.82 -5.95
C SER A 260 -6.39 8.23 -4.67
N TYR A 261 -6.93 7.89 -3.49
CA TYR A 261 -6.30 8.16 -2.20
C TYR A 261 -5.12 7.22 -1.94
N THR A 262 -4.09 7.75 -1.27
CA THR A 262 -2.80 7.09 -1.09
C THR A 262 -2.07 7.48 0.19
N HIS A 263 -2.33 8.69 0.73
CA HIS A 263 -1.69 9.26 1.92
C HIS A 263 -2.74 9.93 2.79
N TYR A 264 -2.54 9.93 4.11
CA TYR A 264 -3.10 10.98 4.96
C TYR A 264 -2.24 12.24 4.88
N ILE A 265 -2.86 13.42 5.02
CA ILE A 265 -2.13 14.67 5.28
C ILE A 265 -2.25 14.98 6.77
N VAL A 266 -1.12 14.99 7.49
CA VAL A 266 -1.03 15.43 8.89
C VAL A 266 -0.42 16.83 8.89
N PRO A 267 -1.15 17.88 9.29
CA PRO A 267 -0.64 19.25 9.18
C PRO A 267 0.63 19.49 10.01
N SER A 268 1.36 20.56 9.67
CA SER A 268 2.51 21.06 10.42
C SER A 268 2.20 21.21 11.91
N LYS A 269 3.08 20.67 12.76
CA LYS A 269 2.97 20.65 14.23
C LYS A 269 1.67 20.04 14.78
N GLN A 270 1.11 19.02 14.11
CA GLN A 270 -0.13 18.34 14.50
C GLN A 270 -0.01 16.80 14.51
N SER A 271 -1.06 16.13 15.00
CA SER A 271 -1.19 14.68 14.99
C SER A 271 -2.58 14.24 14.54
N LEU A 272 -2.67 13.12 13.81
CA LEU A 272 -3.90 12.52 13.33
C LEU A 272 -4.07 11.11 13.90
N VAL A 273 -5.22 10.82 14.51
CA VAL A 273 -5.58 9.45 14.94
C VAL A 273 -6.33 8.77 13.80
N VAL A 274 -5.78 7.67 13.29
CA VAL A 274 -6.38 6.80 12.28
C VAL A 274 -7.06 5.62 12.99
N PRO A 275 -8.41 5.52 13.02
CA PRO A 275 -9.12 4.51 13.81
C PRO A 275 -9.36 3.17 13.09
N GLY A 276 -9.06 3.09 11.79
CA GLY A 276 -9.40 1.93 10.95
C GLY A 276 -9.20 2.19 9.47
N TRP A 277 -9.49 1.19 8.64
CA TRP A 277 -9.43 1.23 7.18
C TRP A 277 -10.29 2.34 6.62
N HIS A 278 -9.74 3.14 5.73
CA HIS A 278 -10.56 4.09 5.00
C HIS A 278 -11.56 3.33 4.12
N ARG A 279 -12.83 3.74 4.21
CA ARG A 279 -13.92 3.28 3.32
C ARG A 279 -14.48 4.48 2.56
N THR A 280 -14.85 5.51 3.31
CA THR A 280 -15.26 6.82 2.78
C THR A 280 -14.68 7.93 3.66
N ASN A 281 -14.82 9.20 3.24
CA ASN A 281 -14.39 10.35 4.04
C ASN A 281 -15.24 10.61 5.30
N GLN A 282 -16.20 9.74 5.62
CA GLN A 282 -17.03 9.81 6.83
C GLN A 282 -16.96 8.53 7.67
N VAL A 283 -16.48 7.40 7.12
CA VAL A 283 -16.55 6.07 7.75
C VAL A 283 -15.24 5.32 7.54
N SER A 284 -14.70 4.76 8.63
CA SER A 284 -13.61 3.79 8.61
C SER A 284 -14.00 2.47 9.26
N ASP A 285 -13.62 1.32 8.67
CA ASP A 285 -13.80 -0.01 9.28
C ASP A 285 -12.69 -0.19 10.33
N ALA A 286 -12.99 -0.26 11.63
CA ALA A 286 -11.99 -0.23 12.72
C ALA A 286 -10.89 -1.30 12.58
N PHE A 287 -9.67 -1.01 13.02
CA PHE A 287 -8.63 -2.06 13.07
C PHE A 287 -8.98 -3.11 14.13
N GLN A 288 -9.00 -4.39 13.75
CA GLN A 288 -9.18 -5.51 14.69
C GLN A 288 -8.20 -6.64 14.42
N VAL A 289 -7.57 -7.17 15.48
CA VAL A 289 -6.82 -8.43 15.40
C VAL A 289 -7.80 -9.59 15.51
N THR A 290 -8.16 -10.23 14.40
CA THR A 290 -9.05 -11.40 14.39
C THR A 290 -8.26 -12.71 14.30
N GLU A 291 -8.94 -13.86 14.45
CA GLU A 291 -8.36 -15.16 14.04
C GLU A 291 -7.93 -15.07 12.57
N TYR A 292 -6.76 -15.59 12.21
CA TYR A 292 -6.17 -15.34 10.87
C TYR A 292 -7.18 -15.58 9.74
N ALA A 293 -7.84 -16.74 9.72
CA ALA A 293 -8.84 -17.15 8.73
C ALA A 293 -10.15 -16.31 8.69
N LYS A 294 -10.30 -15.31 9.56
CA LYS A 294 -11.40 -14.34 9.64
C LYS A 294 -10.88 -12.89 9.60
N SER A 295 -9.65 -12.67 9.14
CA SER A 295 -9.13 -11.34 8.85
C SER A 295 -9.45 -10.99 7.40
N ALA A 296 -9.69 -9.72 7.08
CA ALA A 296 -9.83 -9.28 5.68
C ALA A 296 -8.54 -9.47 4.84
N VAL A 297 -7.42 -9.84 5.49
CA VAL A 297 -6.21 -10.37 4.83
C VAL A 297 -6.49 -11.78 4.32
N ALA A 298 -7.00 -12.69 5.16
CA ALA A 298 -7.32 -14.07 4.80
C ALA A 298 -8.59 -14.27 3.98
N GLU A 299 -9.57 -13.36 4.09
CA GLU A 299 -10.72 -13.31 3.16
C GLU A 299 -10.26 -12.98 1.73
N ALA A 300 -9.13 -12.29 1.58
CA ALA A 300 -8.45 -12.19 0.30
C ALA A 300 -7.61 -13.44 0.01
N LEU A 301 -6.58 -13.73 0.83
CA LEU A 301 -5.48 -14.65 0.52
C LEU A 301 -4.83 -15.25 1.78
N PRO A 302 -4.36 -16.51 1.76
CA PRO A 302 -3.64 -17.11 2.88
C PRO A 302 -2.30 -16.41 3.18
N SER A 303 -1.81 -16.59 4.41
CA SER A 303 -0.49 -16.18 4.86
C SER A 303 -0.12 -16.91 6.15
N SER A 304 1.16 -17.22 6.29
CA SER A 304 1.74 -18.04 7.37
C SER A 304 2.44 -17.26 8.49
N THR A 305 2.45 -15.93 8.46
CA THR A 305 3.17 -15.10 9.45
C THR A 305 2.37 -14.80 10.73
N THR A 306 2.86 -15.28 11.88
CA THR A 306 2.31 -15.00 13.23
C THR A 306 2.55 -13.57 13.70
N VAL A 307 3.59 -12.93 13.17
CA VAL A 307 3.89 -11.51 13.38
C VAL A 307 3.28 -10.68 12.24
N GLY A 308 2.63 -9.57 12.59
CA GLY A 308 2.29 -8.50 11.65
C GLY A 308 3.13 -7.26 11.87
N THR A 309 3.07 -6.30 10.95
CA THR A 309 3.89 -5.07 11.01
C THR A 309 3.06 -3.86 10.63
N ILE A 310 2.96 -2.87 11.52
CA ILE A 310 2.42 -1.53 11.23
C ILE A 310 3.58 -0.63 10.79
N THR A 311 3.46 0.04 9.65
CA THR A 311 4.48 0.95 9.10
C THR A 311 3.86 2.29 8.73
N ALA A 312 4.52 3.40 9.08
CA ALA A 312 4.18 4.73 8.60
C ALA A 312 5.37 5.38 7.90
N SER A 313 5.24 5.61 6.60
CA SER A 313 6.19 6.34 5.75
C SER A 313 5.77 7.79 5.63
N PHE A 314 6.61 8.71 6.11
CA PHE A 314 6.40 10.16 6.13
C PHE A 314 7.24 10.86 5.04
N ALA A 315 6.60 11.70 4.25
CA ALA A 315 7.23 12.66 3.33
C ALA A 315 6.68 14.06 3.58
N ALA A 316 7.43 15.11 3.25
CA ALA A 316 6.89 16.47 3.28
C ALA A 316 5.83 16.65 2.17
N ALA A 317 4.86 17.53 2.41
CA ALA A 317 3.75 17.81 1.51
C ALA A 317 3.42 19.30 1.47
N TRP A 318 3.10 19.81 0.29
CA TRP A 318 2.78 21.21 0.05
C TRP A 318 1.61 21.33 -0.93
N ALA A 319 0.95 22.50 -0.96
CA ALA A 319 -0.09 22.74 -1.96
C ALA A 319 0.51 22.65 -3.36
N LYS A 320 -0.23 22.09 -4.32
CA LYS A 320 0.24 21.79 -5.68
C LYS A 320 0.96 22.96 -6.38
N ASP A 321 0.53 24.18 -6.10
CA ASP A 321 1.01 25.42 -6.74
C ASP A 321 1.85 26.29 -5.77
N ALA A 322 2.30 25.72 -4.65
CA ALA A 322 3.23 26.33 -3.70
C ALA A 322 4.67 25.84 -3.95
N LEU A 323 5.65 26.55 -3.38
CA LEU A 323 7.04 26.09 -3.37
C LEU A 323 7.20 24.83 -2.50
N PRO A 324 8.10 23.90 -2.87
CA PRO A 324 8.53 22.83 -1.98
C PRO A 324 9.32 23.38 -0.78
N PRO A 325 9.55 22.57 0.26
CA PRO A 325 10.53 22.87 1.30
C PRO A 325 11.93 23.16 0.73
N ASP A 326 12.68 24.07 1.35
CA ASP A 326 14.04 24.45 0.89
C ASP A 326 15.05 23.30 0.97
N ASP A 327 14.78 22.29 1.81
CA ASP A 327 15.58 21.07 1.98
C ASP A 327 15.09 19.89 1.10
N GLU A 328 14.09 20.11 0.25
CA GLU A 328 13.60 19.11 -0.70
C GLU A 328 14.43 19.16 -1.99
N ALA A 329 15.39 18.24 -2.13
CA ALA A 329 16.29 18.20 -3.28
C ALA A 329 15.51 18.21 -4.63
N PRO A 330 15.99 18.92 -5.68
CA PRO A 330 15.30 19.07 -6.96
C PRO A 330 15.32 17.77 -7.79
N GLY A 331 14.53 16.80 -7.36
CA GLY A 331 14.45 15.44 -7.89
C GLY A 331 13.06 15.07 -8.43
N LYS A 332 12.95 13.89 -9.04
CA LYS A 332 11.68 13.40 -9.60
C LYS A 332 10.69 13.07 -8.48
N LYS A 333 9.45 13.54 -8.62
CA LYS A 333 8.34 13.27 -7.67
C LYS A 333 8.20 11.78 -7.39
N GLY A 334 8.13 11.41 -6.11
CA GLY A 334 8.13 10.01 -5.66
C GLY A 334 6.88 9.22 -6.06
N GLY A 335 7.06 7.92 -6.35
CA GLY A 335 5.95 6.99 -6.60
C GLY A 335 5.16 6.65 -5.33
N ARG A 336 3.83 6.57 -5.46
CA ARG A 336 2.85 6.24 -4.39
C ARG A 336 2.76 4.71 -4.18
N SER A 337 2.27 4.20 -3.05
CA SER A 337 2.26 2.73 -2.72
C SER A 337 0.97 2.24 -2.01
N GLY A 338 0.66 0.92 -2.06
CA GLY A 338 -0.58 0.25 -1.58
C GLY A 338 -0.35 -1.03 -0.74
N ASP A 339 -1.33 -1.78 -0.20
CA ASP A 339 -2.80 -1.64 -0.35
C ASP A 339 -3.77 -1.73 0.90
N ALA A 340 -3.84 -2.76 1.82
CA ALA A 340 -4.96 -3.08 2.81
C ALA A 340 -4.60 -3.60 4.27
N THR A 341 -5.56 -4.04 5.15
CA THR A 341 -5.42 -5.14 6.20
C THR A 341 -6.77 -5.41 6.94
N GLY A 342 -6.86 -6.31 7.93
CA GLY A 342 -8.09 -6.82 8.57
C GLY A 342 -9.12 -5.78 9.08
N LYS A 343 -10.33 -5.81 8.51
CA LYS A 343 -11.50 -4.98 8.86
C LYS A 343 -12.13 -5.30 10.22
N GLY A 344 -12.82 -4.31 10.77
CA GLY A 344 -13.67 -4.37 11.97
C GLY A 344 -14.90 -3.46 11.83
N PRO A 345 -15.65 -3.19 12.92
CA PRO A 345 -16.90 -2.41 12.87
C PRO A 345 -16.68 -0.95 12.44
N PRO A 346 -17.66 -0.30 11.78
CA PRO A 346 -17.53 1.06 11.29
C PRO A 346 -17.41 2.10 12.43
N VAL A 347 -16.66 3.16 12.16
CA VAL A 347 -16.41 4.31 13.05
C VAL A 347 -16.59 5.61 12.26
N ASP A 348 -17.34 6.56 12.83
CA ASP A 348 -17.47 7.92 12.29
C ASP A 348 -16.10 8.63 12.31
N PHE A 349 -15.59 8.95 11.12
CA PHE A 349 -14.29 9.60 10.97
C PHE A 349 -14.32 10.57 9.78
N LYS A 350 -14.37 11.88 10.09
CA LYS A 350 -14.56 12.94 9.10
C LYS A 350 -13.23 13.41 8.54
N LEU A 351 -13.05 13.23 7.23
CA LEU A 351 -11.87 13.64 6.47
C LEU A 351 -12.22 14.70 5.43
N VAL A 352 -11.27 15.58 5.15
CA VAL A 352 -11.35 16.57 4.06
C VAL A 352 -10.38 16.14 2.96
N GLU A 353 -10.88 16.02 1.73
CA GLU A 353 -10.04 15.72 0.57
C GLU A 353 -9.19 16.95 0.20
N VAL A 354 -7.90 16.73 -0.04
CA VAL A 354 -6.95 17.77 -0.48
C VAL A 354 -6.00 17.20 -1.54
N VAL A 355 -5.67 18.00 -2.55
CA VAL A 355 -4.60 17.69 -3.51
C VAL A 355 -3.31 18.36 -3.05
N ARG A 356 -2.31 17.56 -2.73
CA ARG A 356 -0.96 18.00 -2.36
C ARG A 356 0.07 17.42 -3.32
N ASP A 357 1.14 18.18 -3.53
CA ASP A 357 2.41 17.59 -3.97
C ASP A 357 3.11 16.95 -2.77
N VAL A 358 3.92 15.92 -3.06
CA VAL A 358 4.55 15.06 -2.06
C VAL A 358 6.03 14.92 -2.41
N GLY A 359 6.89 15.13 -1.42
CA GLY A 359 8.34 15.01 -1.51
C GLY A 359 8.86 13.57 -1.37
N ARG A 360 10.15 13.47 -1.08
CA ARG A 360 10.89 12.23 -0.83
C ARG A 360 10.59 11.72 0.58
N LEU A 361 10.78 10.41 0.82
CA LEU A 361 10.68 9.82 2.16
C LEU A 361 11.65 10.53 3.12
N ARG A 362 11.17 11.00 4.28
CA ARG A 362 11.96 11.63 5.34
C ARG A 362 12.08 10.75 6.60
N ALA A 363 11.07 9.92 6.87
CA ALA A 363 11.17 8.84 7.85
C ALA A 363 10.24 7.68 7.49
N SER A 364 10.65 6.44 7.76
CA SER A 364 9.76 5.30 7.93
C SER A 364 9.82 4.88 9.41
N VAL A 365 8.67 4.62 10.03
CA VAL A 365 8.59 4.12 11.41
C VAL A 365 7.72 2.87 11.43
N SER A 366 8.28 1.75 11.89
CA SER A 366 7.66 0.43 11.82
C SER A 366 7.65 -0.28 13.18
N VAL A 367 6.54 -0.98 13.48
CA VAL A 367 6.37 -1.76 14.71
C VAL A 367 5.71 -3.11 14.43
N ARG A 368 6.31 -4.17 14.96
CA ARG A 368 5.80 -5.55 14.88
C ARG A 368 4.74 -5.78 15.94
N TYR A 369 3.75 -6.62 15.64
CA TYR A 369 2.76 -7.07 16.61
C TYR A 369 2.43 -8.56 16.42
N ASN A 370 2.26 -9.29 17.52
CA ASN A 370 1.91 -10.71 17.46
C ASN A 370 0.40 -10.87 17.22
N LYS A 371 0.01 -11.85 16.40
CA LYS A 371 -1.39 -12.21 16.08
C LYS A 371 -1.93 -13.37 16.94
N ASP A 372 -1.05 -13.94 17.77
CA ASP A 372 -1.33 -15.11 18.61
C ASP A 372 -2.29 -14.79 19.77
N ASP A 373 -2.91 -15.83 20.31
CA ASP A 373 -3.60 -15.73 21.60
C ASP A 373 -2.59 -15.48 22.74
N ASP A 374 -3.06 -14.95 23.87
CA ASP A 374 -2.29 -15.06 25.11
C ASP A 374 -1.98 -16.55 25.39
N PRO A 375 -0.73 -16.92 25.72
CA PRO A 375 -0.36 -18.30 25.99
C PRO A 375 -1.21 -18.82 27.16
N LYS A 376 -2.02 -19.86 26.87
CA LYS A 376 -3.05 -20.35 27.80
C LYS A 376 -2.48 -20.91 29.11
N ASP A 377 -1.20 -21.30 29.08
CA ASP A 377 -0.45 -21.81 30.22
C ASP A 377 0.72 -20.86 30.59
N LEU A 378 0.43 -19.82 31.39
CA LEU A 378 1.43 -19.13 32.20
C LEU A 378 1.28 -19.55 33.67
N PRO A 379 2.02 -20.58 34.13
CA PRO A 379 1.95 -21.04 35.51
C PRO A 379 2.62 -20.05 36.46
N GLY A 380 1.84 -19.16 37.09
CA GLY A 380 2.39 -18.25 38.11
C GLY A 380 1.46 -17.13 38.62
N GLY A 381 0.39 -16.79 37.89
CA GLY A 381 -0.54 -15.73 38.29
C GLY A 381 -1.42 -16.07 39.50
N LYS A 382 -0.87 -15.99 40.71
CA LYS A 382 -1.65 -15.96 41.96
C LYS A 382 -2.28 -14.56 42.18
N PRO A 383 -3.43 -14.48 42.86
CA PRO A 383 -4.14 -13.23 43.16
C PRO A 383 -3.42 -12.39 44.22
#